data_AF-A0A561E7D8-F1
#
_entry.id   AF-A0A561E7D8-F1
#
_cell.length_a   1.000
_cell.length_b   1.000
_cell.length_c   1.000
_cell.angle_alpha   90.00
_cell.angle_beta   90.00
_cell.angle_gamma   90.00
#
_symmetry.space_group_name_H-M   'P 1'
#
loop_
_entity.id
_entity.type
_entity.pdbx_description
1 polymer ?
#
loop_
_entity_poly.entity_id
_entity_poly.type
_entity_poly.pdbx_seq_one_letter_code
_entity_poly.pdbx_strand_id
1 'polypeptide(L)' 'MTRRRVRRTPNFGIFMITGGFIGFLAGAIIASRGEDATGYSDRTGIALIGVLMAAFGVLIATIVALVMEKLLNRD' A
#
# COMPACT_ATOMS: atom_id res chain seq x y z
N MET A 1 -25.01 -21.00 -25.44
CA MET A 1 -24.04 -19.93 -25.13
C MET A 1 -23.92 -19.79 -23.63
N THR A 2 -22.87 -20.34 -23.02
CA THR A 2 -22.63 -20.27 -21.57
C THR A 2 -22.14 -18.86 -21.21
N ARG A 3 -23.03 -18.07 -20.59
CA ARG A 3 -22.73 -16.71 -20.13
C ARG A 3 -21.65 -16.81 -19.04
N ARG A 4 -20.39 -16.55 -19.39
CA ARG A 4 -19.27 -16.52 -18.44
C ARG A 4 -19.62 -15.47 -17.38
N ARG A 5 -19.95 -15.90 -16.15
CA ARG A 5 -20.16 -14.98 -15.02
C ARG A 5 -18.86 -14.22 -14.83
N VAL A 6 -18.83 -12.96 -15.27
CA VAL A 6 -17.74 -12.04 -14.96
C VAL A 6 -17.73 -11.93 -13.44
N ARG A 7 -16.68 -12.47 -12.82
CA ARG A 7 -16.50 -12.43 -11.37
C ARG A 7 -16.30 -10.96 -11.00
N ARG A 8 -17.36 -10.28 -10.55
CA ARG A 8 -17.34 -8.86 -10.14
C ARG A 8 -16.69 -8.65 -8.77
N THR A 9 -15.89 -9.59 -8.27
CA THR A 9 -15.11 -9.36 -7.06
C THR A 9 -13.76 -8.75 -7.44
N PRO A 10 -13.53 -7.46 -7.13
CA PRO A 10 -12.21 -6.88 -7.29
C PRO A 10 -11.19 -7.69 -6.48
N ASN A 11 -9.98 -7.85 -7.02
CA ASN A 11 -8.93 -8.59 -6.33
C ASN A 11 -8.34 -7.70 -5.23
N PHE A 12 -8.93 -7.76 -4.04
CA PHE A 12 -8.49 -7.04 -2.84
C PHE A 12 -6.99 -7.22 -2.54
N GLY A 13 -6.45 -8.41 -2.81
CA GLY A 13 -5.03 -8.69 -2.63
C GLY A 13 -4.15 -7.81 -3.51
N ILE A 14 -4.49 -7.65 -4.79
CA ILE A 14 -3.75 -6.76 -5.71
C ILE A 14 -3.83 -5.31 -5.24
N PHE A 15 -5.00 -4.88 -4.75
CA PHE A 15 -5.18 -3.50 -4.27
C PHE A 15 -4.31 -3.19 -3.05
N MET A 16 -4.25 -4.12 -2.08
CA MET A 16 -3.36 -4.01 -0.92
C MET A 16 -1.89 -3.97 -1.33
N ILE A 17 -1.48 -4.85 -2.27
CA ILE A 17 -0.10 -4.88 -2.77
C ILE A 17 0.26 -3.54 -3.43
N THR A 18 -0.63 -2.98 -4.25
CA THR A 18 -0.39 -1.67 -4.88
C THR A 18 -0.28 -0.54 -3.86
N GLY A 19 -1.13 -0.55 -2.83
CA GLY A 19 -1.07 0.43 -1.73
C GLY A 19 0.21 0.34 -0.92
N GLY A 20 0.62 -0.89 -0.57
CA GLY A 20 1.87 -1.14 0.13
C GLY A 20 3.09 -0.73 -0.69
N PHE A 21 3.08 -1.00 -1.99
CA PHE A 21 4.16 -0.59 -2.89
C PHE A 21 4.27 0.94 -3.01
N ILE A 22 3.14 1.64 -3.14
CA ILE A 22 3.12 3.11 -3.15
C ILE A 22 3.61 3.68 -1.82
N GLY A 23 3.17 3.11 -0.69
CA GLY A 23 3.63 3.49 0.64
C GLY A 23 5.14 3.29 0.80
N PHE A 24 5.68 2.16 0.33
CA PHE A 24 7.10 1.89 0.34
C PHE A 24 7.90 2.93 -0.46
N LEU A 25 7.46 3.23 -1.68
CA LEU A 25 8.10 4.25 -2.53
C LEU A 25 8.08 5.63 -1.86
N ALA A 26 6.95 6.02 -1.27
CA ALA A 26 6.84 7.28 -0.53
C ALA A 26 7.81 7.32 0.67
N GLY A 27 7.90 6.24 1.44
CA GLY A 27 8.85 6.13 2.55
C GLY A 27 10.31 6.17 2.12
N ALA A 28 10.66 5.50 1.01
CA ALA A 28 12.00 5.56 0.45
C ALA A 28 12.39 6.98 0.02
N ILE A 29 11.45 7.72 -0.60
CA ILE A 29 11.67 9.12 -0.99
C ILE A 29 11.85 10.00 0.24
N ILE A 30 10.99 9.85 1.26
CA ILE A 30 11.09 10.62 2.52
C ILE A 30 12.43 10.35 3.20
N ALA A 31 12.84 9.08 3.28
CA ALA A 31 14.10 8.69 3.88
C ALA A 31 15.31 9.24 3.12
N SER A 32 15.27 9.27 1.78
CA SER A 32 16.34 9.83 0.96
C SER A 32 16.51 11.35 1.07
N ARG A 33 15.50 12.04 1.63
CA ARG A 33 15.52 13.50 1.87
C ARG A 33 15.74 13.84 3.35
N GLY A 34 15.77 12.82 4.23
CA GLY A 34 16.05 12.99 5.64
C GLY A 34 17.53 13.26 5.87
N GLU A 35 17.84 14.07 6.88
CA GLU A 35 19.20 14.33 7.29
C GLU A 35 19.82 13.05 7.88
N ASP A 36 21.05 12.72 7.46
CA ASP A 36 21.69 11.46 7.86
C ASP A 36 21.85 11.42 9.38
N ALA A 37 21.20 10.45 10.03
CA ALA A 37 21.36 10.23 11.46
C ALA A 37 22.80 9.76 11.72
N THR A 38 23.57 10.57 12.46
CA THR A 38 24.97 10.29 12.77
C THR A 38 25.12 8.93 13.45
N GLY A 39 25.84 8.01 12.78
CA GLY A 39 26.07 6.65 13.27
C GLY A 39 25.14 5.57 12.71
N TYR A 40 24.21 5.89 11.81
CA TYR A 40 23.34 4.92 11.15
C TYR A 40 23.75 4.74 9.67
N SER A 41 23.72 3.50 9.17
CA SER A 41 23.94 3.27 7.73
C SER A 41 22.73 3.76 6.94
N ASP A 42 22.95 4.60 5.93
CA ASP A 42 21.92 5.23 5.08
C ASP A 42 20.92 4.19 4.53
N ARG A 43 21.41 3.00 4.18
CA ARG A 43 20.59 1.90 3.67
C ARG A 43 19.59 1.40 4.71
N THR A 44 19.99 1.33 5.98
CA THR A 44 19.14 0.87 7.06
C THR A 44 18.06 1.89 7.40
N GLY A 45 18.39 3.19 7.36
CA GLY A 45 17.41 4.28 7.56
C GLY A 45 16.33 4.27 6.46
N ILE A 46 16.75 4.13 5.20
CA ILE A 46 15.85 4.02 4.05
C ILE A 46 14.97 2.78 4.15
N ALA A 47 15.54 1.62 4.51
CA ALA A 47 14.77 0.39 4.65
C ALA A 47 13.72 0.48 5.77
N LEU A 48 14.08 1.01 6.94
CA LEU A 48 13.17 1.14 8.09
C LEU A 48 11.98 2.05 7.77
N ILE A 49 12.27 3.26 7.28
CA ILE A 49 11.22 4.24 6.94
C ILE A 49 10.39 3.75 5.76
N GLY A 50 11.02 3.13 4.76
CA GLY A 50 10.35 2.50 3.64
C GLY A 50 9.35 1.43 4.07
N VAL A 51 9.76 0.49 4.94
CA VAL A 51 8.89 -0.58 5.44
C VAL A 51 7.76 -0.03 6.32
N LEU A 52 8.04 0.95 7.19
CA LEU A 52 7.00 1.61 7.98
C LEU A 52 5.93 2.25 7.10
N MET A 53 6.35 3.01 6.10
CA MET A 53 5.41 3.64 5.16
C MET A 53 4.71 2.63 4.26
N ALA A 54 5.34 1.50 3.94
CA ALA A 54 4.69 0.39 3.25
C ALA A 54 3.53 -0.17 4.08
N ALA A 55 3.73 -0.38 5.38
CA ALA A 55 2.68 -0.85 6.28
C ALA A 55 1.50 0.14 6.34
N PHE A 56 1.78 1.45 6.42
CA PHE A 56 0.75 2.49 6.32
C PHE A 56 0.03 2.47 4.96
N GLY A 57 0.76 2.28 3.86
CA GLY A 57 0.18 2.15 2.52
C GLY A 57 -0.78 0.97 2.39
N VAL A 58 -0.41 -0.20 2.94
CA VAL A 58 -1.29 -1.38 3.01
C VAL A 58 -2.53 -1.10 3.85
N LEU A 59 -2.36 -0.45 5.01
CA LEU A 59 -3.47 -0.11 5.90
C LEU A 59 -4.48 0.81 5.19
N ILE A 60 -4.01 1.89 4.56
CA ILE A 60 -4.86 2.84 3.83
C ILE A 60 -5.57 2.14 2.67
N ALA A 61 -4.86 1.35 1.87
CA ALA A 61 -5.47 0.59 0.78
C ALA A 61 -6.52 -0.42 1.28
N THR A 62 -6.26 -1.09 2.40
CA THR A 62 -7.25 -1.99 3.02
C THR A 62 -8.51 -1.24 3.41
N ILE A 63 -8.37 -0.09 4.10
CA ILE A 63 -9.50 0.74 4.51
C ILE A 63 -10.31 1.20 3.28
N VAL A 64 -9.63 1.74 2.27
CA VAL A 64 -10.28 2.21 1.03
C VAL A 64 -11.03 1.07 0.35
N ALA A 65 -10.44 -0.12 0.27
CA ALA A 65 -11.08 -1.26 -0.36
C ALA A 65 -12.34 -1.71 0.41
N LEU A 66 -12.28 -1.79 1.74
CA LEU A 66 -13.43 -2.12 2.58
C LEU A 66 -14.54 -1.07 2.47
N VAL A 67 -14.19 0.22 2.41
CA VAL A 67 -15.16 1.30 2.22
C VAL A 67 -15.82 1.19 0.86
N MET A 68 -15.04 0.93 -0.20
CA MET A 68 -15.55 0.80 -1.57
C MET A 68 -16.45 -0.43 -1.72
N GLU A 69 -16.10 -1.55 -1.09
CA GLU A 69 -16.96 -2.73 -1.00
C GLU A 69 -18.27 -2.42 -0.29
N LYS A 70 -18.21 -1.70 0.84
CA LYS A 70 -19.39 -1.30 1.60
C LYS A 70 -20.29 -0.33 0.83
N LEU A 71 -19.71 0.57 0.03
CA LEU A 71 -20.47 1.50 -0.82
C LEU A 71 -21.13 0.76 -1.99
N LEU A 72 -20.42 -0.19 -2.62
CA LEU A 72 -20.94 -0.94 -3.76
C LEU A 72 -22.06 -1.93 -3.36
N ASN A 73 -22.00 -2.48 -2.15
CA ASN A 73 -23.02 -3.42 -1.63
C ASN A 73 -24.22 -2.72 -0.97
N ARG A 74 -24.32 -1.38 -1.06
CA ARG A 74 -25.43 -0.60 -0.49
C ARG A 74 -26.56 -0.31 -1.46
N ASP A 75 -26.42 -0.72 -2.73
CA ASP A 75 -27.47 -0.72 -3.76
C ASP A 75 -28.19 -2.08 -3.82
#